data_AF-A0A645GDH9-F1
#
_entry.id   AF-A0A645GDH9-F1
#
_cell.length_a   1.000
_cell.length_b   1.000
_cell.length_c   1.000
_cell.angle_alpha   90.00
_cell.angle_beta   90.00
_cell.angle_gamma   90.00
#
_symmetry.space_group_name_H-M   'P 1'
#
loop_
_entity.id
_entity.type
_entity.pdbx_description
1 polymer ?
#
loop_
_entity_poly.entity_id
_entity_poly.type
_entity_poly.pdbx_seq_one_letter_code
_entity_poly.pdbx_strand_id
1 'polypeptide(L)'
;MLLSDEQAVGYPNDSELLLYLDRAVIYYSEQMIAAKDPVMLKQMEAVGCVDVPNDFVALAGQWPVEIRGRHMDYYGASPLKVMYFANLPLVSSAATGEIAIPNVAVPVILDLARTFALNRNEYDLTQDLKIIEVWQAGAKGARA
;
A
#
# COMPACT_ATOMS: atom_id res chain seq x y z
N MET A 1 -15.74 -18.88 -0.66
CA MET A 1 -15.27 -19.62 0.52
C MET A 1 -15.17 -18.60 1.64
N LEU A 2 -16.03 -18.72 2.67
CA LEU A 2 -16.13 -17.74 3.74
C LEU A 2 -14.79 -17.63 4.50
N LEU A 3 -14.43 -16.40 4.91
CA LEU A 3 -13.52 -16.20 6.04
C LEU A 3 -14.14 -16.96 7.23
N SER A 4 -13.55 -18.11 7.57
CA SER A 4 -14.10 -19.07 8.52
C SER A 4 -14.12 -18.47 9.92
N ASP A 5 -15.33 -18.21 10.42
CA ASP A 5 -15.66 -17.91 11.81
C ASP A 5 -15.84 -19.24 12.58
N GLU A 6 -14.79 -20.06 12.63
CA GLU A 6 -14.83 -21.40 13.25
C GLU A 6 -14.60 -21.38 14.76
N GLN A 7 -14.27 -20.22 15.32
CA GLN A 7 -14.16 -19.99 16.75
C GLN A 7 -15.09 -18.84 17.08
N ALA A 8 -16.22 -19.12 17.73
CA ALA A 8 -17.20 -18.13 18.20
C ALA A 8 -16.66 -17.17 19.28
N VAL A 9 -15.39 -16.78 19.19
CA VAL A 9 -14.78 -15.60 19.77
C VAL A 9 -14.65 -14.61 18.61
N GLY A 10 -15.81 -14.15 18.13
CA GLY A 10 -15.91 -13.25 16.99
C GLY A 10 -15.02 -12.03 17.18
N TYR A 11 -14.37 -11.60 16.10
CA TYR A 11 -13.62 -10.34 16.05
C TYR A 11 -14.41 -9.25 16.79
N PRO A 12 -13.89 -8.70 17.90
CA PRO A 12 -14.70 -7.86 18.79
C PRO A 12 -15.12 -6.53 18.16
N ASN A 13 -14.56 -6.16 16.99
CA ASN A 13 -14.97 -5.02 16.17
C ASN A 13 -14.42 -5.13 14.73
N ASP A 14 -15.16 -4.64 13.75
CA ASP A 14 -14.75 -4.52 12.33
C ASP A 14 -13.40 -3.78 12.16
N SER A 15 -13.01 -2.97 13.14
CA SER A 15 -11.72 -2.26 13.20
C SER A 15 -10.50 -3.18 13.10
N GLU A 16 -10.55 -4.40 13.63
CA GLU A 16 -9.41 -5.33 13.57
C GLU A 16 -9.23 -5.90 12.16
N LEU A 17 -10.33 -6.19 11.46
CA LEU A 17 -10.31 -6.64 10.07
C LEU A 17 -9.80 -5.53 9.13
N LEU A 18 -10.21 -4.29 9.38
CA LEU A 18 -9.72 -3.12 8.64
C LEU A 18 -8.21 -2.93 8.83
N LEU A 19 -7.68 -3.19 10.03
CA LEU A 19 -6.23 -3.11 10.28
C LEU A 19 -5.45 -4.14 9.45
N TYR A 20 -5.94 -5.39 9.34
CA TYR A 20 -5.29 -6.41 8.51
C TYR A 20 -5.35 -6.06 7.01
N LEU A 21 -6.45 -5.47 6.56
CA LEU A 21 -6.59 -4.99 5.18
C LEU A 21 -5.64 -3.82 4.90
N ASP A 22 -5.55 -2.85 5.80
CA ASP A 22 -4.60 -1.74 5.66
C ASP A 22 -3.16 -2.23 5.64
N ARG A 23 -2.81 -3.17 6.52
CA ARG A 23 -1.48 -3.80 6.53
C ARG A 23 -1.17 -4.50 5.21
N ALA A 24 -2.16 -5.19 4.64
CA ALA A 24 -2.02 -5.82 3.32
C ALA A 24 -1.86 -4.81 2.19
N VAL A 25 -2.60 -3.71 2.21
CA VAL A 25 -2.47 -2.62 1.24
C VAL A 25 -1.07 -1.98 1.31
N ILE A 26 -0.59 -1.68 2.52
CA ILE A 26 0.75 -1.12 2.74
C ILE A 26 1.81 -2.08 2.21
N TYR A 27 1.74 -3.36 2.61
CA TYR A 27 2.71 -4.37 2.18
C TYR A 27 2.72 -4.51 0.65
N TYR A 28 1.54 -4.62 0.02
CA TYR A 28 1.44 -4.67 -1.44
C TYR A 28 2.04 -3.42 -2.09
N SER A 29 1.72 -2.23 -1.57
CA SER A 29 2.26 -0.97 -2.08
C SER A 29 3.78 -0.93 -2.01
N GLU A 30 4.36 -1.28 -0.86
CA GLU A 30 5.82 -1.34 -0.67
C GLU A 30 6.49 -2.30 -1.65
N GLN A 31 5.92 -3.48 -1.89
CA GLN A 31 6.50 -4.44 -2.83
C GLN A 31 6.44 -3.94 -4.28
N MET A 32 5.33 -3.31 -4.68
CA MET A 32 5.19 -2.76 -6.03
C MET A 32 6.07 -1.53 -6.24
N ILE A 33 6.23 -0.68 -5.21
CA ILE A 33 7.16 0.45 -5.24
C ILE A 33 8.60 -0.05 -5.33
N ALA A 34 8.97 -1.11 -4.59
CA ALA A 34 10.29 -1.74 -4.71
C ALA A 34 10.53 -2.32 -6.11
N ALA A 35 9.48 -2.86 -6.75
CA ALA A 35 9.51 -3.30 -8.15
C ALA A 35 9.49 -2.15 -9.17
N LYS A 36 9.37 -0.88 -8.72
CA LYS A 36 9.21 0.33 -9.55
C LYS A 36 8.02 0.24 -10.50
N ASP A 37 6.92 -0.34 -10.03
CA ASP A 37 5.71 -0.49 -10.84
C ASP A 37 5.11 0.89 -11.19
N PRO A 38 4.79 1.15 -12.47
CA PRO A 38 4.22 2.42 -12.91
C PRO A 38 2.84 2.72 -12.31
N VAL A 39 2.08 1.73 -11.86
CA VAL A 39 0.76 1.91 -11.23
C VAL A 39 0.86 2.66 -9.90
N MET A 40 2.04 2.63 -9.25
CA MET A 40 2.30 3.35 -8.00
C MET A 40 2.76 4.79 -8.21
N LEU A 41 2.89 5.25 -9.47
CA LEU A 41 3.33 6.61 -9.78
C LEU A 41 2.19 7.62 -9.69
N LYS A 42 2.43 8.70 -8.95
CA LYS A 42 1.59 9.90 -8.96
C LYS A 42 2.42 11.12 -9.34
N GLN A 43 1.73 12.16 -9.79
CA GLN A 43 2.32 13.44 -10.14
C GLN A 43 1.88 14.52 -9.16
N MET A 44 2.79 15.42 -8.83
CA MET A 44 2.49 16.66 -8.12
C MET A 44 3.27 17.81 -8.75
N GLU A 45 2.77 19.03 -8.56
CA GLU A 45 3.47 20.25 -8.95
C GLU A 45 4.18 20.83 -7.72
N ALA A 46 5.48 21.07 -7.84
CA ALA A 46 6.28 21.70 -6.80
C ALA A 46 6.64 23.15 -7.20
N VAL A 47 6.30 24.12 -6.35
CA VAL A 47 6.69 25.54 -6.43
C VAL A 47 6.81 26.10 -5.02
N GLY A 48 7.95 26.72 -4.72
CA GLY A 48 8.24 27.22 -3.38
C GLY A 48 8.31 26.06 -2.39
N CYS A 49 7.70 26.25 -1.22
CA CYS A 49 7.58 25.23 -0.18
C CYS A 49 6.18 24.62 -0.24
N VAL A 50 6.07 23.36 -0.64
CA VAL A 50 4.80 22.62 -0.73
C VAL A 50 4.76 21.44 0.22
N ASP A 51 3.57 21.13 0.75
CA ASP A 51 3.38 19.95 1.58
C ASP A 51 3.46 18.67 0.76
N VAL A 52 4.19 17.70 1.30
CA VAL A 52 4.29 16.36 0.74
C VAL A 52 3.01 15.58 1.06
N PRO A 53 2.38 14.93 0.05
CA PRO A 53 1.20 14.11 0.25
C PRO A 53 1.38 13.01 1.32
N ASN A 54 0.32 12.66 2.03
CA ASN A 54 0.35 11.63 3.08
C ASN A 54 0.74 10.24 2.58
N ASP A 55 0.46 9.97 1.31
CA ASP A 55 0.74 8.71 0.62
C ASP A 55 2.13 8.70 -0.03
N PHE A 56 2.89 9.79 0.02
CA PHE A 56 4.24 9.88 -0.55
C PHE A 56 5.20 8.90 0.13
N VAL A 57 5.92 8.13 -0.68
CA VAL A 57 6.96 7.22 -0.22
C VAL A 57 8.33 7.69 -0.67
N ALA A 58 8.50 7.92 -1.98
CA ALA A 58 9.80 8.31 -2.55
C ALA A 58 9.64 9.02 -3.89
N LEU A 59 10.64 9.83 -4.27
CA LEU A 59 10.70 10.42 -5.61
C LEU A 59 10.96 9.35 -6.67
N ALA A 60 10.26 9.46 -7.80
CA ALA A 60 10.50 8.63 -8.98
C ALA A 60 11.47 9.36 -9.91
N GLY A 61 12.76 9.07 -9.73
CA GLY A 61 13.85 9.68 -10.50
C GLY A 61 14.57 10.80 -9.76
N GLN A 62 15.38 11.56 -10.50
CA GLN A 62 16.16 12.67 -9.95
C GLN A 62 15.50 13.99 -10.34
N TRP A 63 15.07 14.74 -9.34
CA TRP A 63 14.44 16.03 -9.49
C TRP A 63 15.22 17.07 -8.69
N PRO A 64 15.34 18.32 -9.19
CA PRO A 64 16.04 19.40 -8.48
C PRO A 64 15.19 19.97 -7.34
N VAL A 65 14.70 19.11 -6.44
CA VAL A 65 13.87 19.47 -5.28
C VAL A 65 14.55 19.01 -3.99
N GLU A 66 14.34 19.75 -2.91
CA GLU A 66 14.81 19.37 -1.58
C GLU A 66 13.63 18.94 -0.71
N ILE A 67 13.71 17.79 -0.05
CA ILE A 67 12.66 17.32 0.87
C ILE A 67 13.17 17.48 2.30
N ARG A 68 12.45 18.28 3.09
CA ARG A 68 12.74 18.52 4.52
C ARG A 68 11.52 18.12 5.34
N GLY A 69 11.59 16.93 5.95
CA GLY A 69 10.47 16.37 6.71
C GLY A 69 9.25 16.15 5.82
N ARG A 70 8.19 16.94 6.03
CA ARG A 70 6.93 16.86 5.28
C ARG A 70 6.77 17.95 4.22
N HIS A 71 7.83 18.71 3.93
CA HIS A 71 7.81 19.76 2.92
C HIS A 71 8.78 19.44 1.79
N MET A 72 8.38 19.81 0.57
CA MET A 72 9.19 19.76 -0.64
C MET A 72 9.43 21.19 -1.12
N ASP A 73 10.70 21.55 -1.25
CA ASP A 73 11.16 22.86 -1.63
C ASP A 73 11.67 22.86 -3.08
N TYR A 74 11.14 23.77 -3.90
CA TYR A 74 11.59 24.02 -5.26
C TYR A 74 11.50 25.51 -5.62
N TYR A 75 12.64 26.15 -5.89
CA TYR A 75 12.72 27.60 -6.13
C TYR A 75 12.98 27.96 -7.61
N GLY A 76 12.43 27.17 -8.55
CA GLY A 76 12.51 27.50 -9.98
C GLY A 76 11.51 28.58 -10.41
N ALA A 77 11.72 29.14 -11.60
CA ALA A 77 10.87 30.19 -12.16
C ALA A 77 9.47 29.71 -12.61
N SER A 78 9.27 28.40 -12.76
CA SER A 78 8.02 27.78 -13.23
C SER A 78 7.71 26.50 -12.45
N PRO A 79 6.44 26.13 -12.23
CA PRO A 79 6.07 24.87 -11.59
C PRO A 79 6.74 23.64 -12.19
N LEU A 80 7.37 22.84 -11.33
CA LEU A 80 7.98 21.58 -11.73
C LEU A 80 7.00 20.44 -11.46
N LYS A 81 6.69 19.68 -12.52
CA LYS A 81 5.94 18.43 -12.40
C LYS A 81 6.87 17.31 -11.96
N VAL A 82 6.69 16.86 -10.72
CA VAL A 82 7.48 15.81 -10.09
C VAL A 82 6.67 14.53 -10.05
N MET A 83 7.31 13.41 -10.39
CA MET A 83 6.75 12.08 -10.19
C MET A 83 7.25 11.48 -8.89
N TYR A 84 6.35 10.83 -8.15
CA TYR A 84 6.66 10.15 -6.91
C TYR A 84 5.91 8.81 -6.82
N PHE A 85 6.48 7.90 -6.05
CA PHE A 85 5.84 6.66 -5.64
C PHE A 85 4.93 6.91 -4.47
N ALA A 86 3.67 6.46 -4.59
CA ALA A 86 2.64 6.65 -3.59
C ALA A 86 2.06 5.31 -3.14
N ASN A 87 1.73 5.21 -1.86
CA ASN A 87 0.95 4.08 -1.35
C ASN A 87 -0.47 4.11 -1.91
N LEU A 88 -1.06 2.93 -2.08
CA LEU A 88 -2.48 2.80 -2.37
C LEU A 88 -3.32 3.31 -1.19
N PRO A 89 -4.54 3.81 -1.44
CA PRO A 89 -5.43 4.29 -0.39
C PRO A 89 -5.76 3.18 0.61
N LEU A 90 -5.68 3.50 1.91
CA LEU A 90 -6.00 2.58 2.99
C LEU A 90 -7.50 2.29 3.03
N VAL A 91 -7.87 1.05 3.37
CA VAL A 91 -9.27 0.62 3.42
C VAL A 91 -9.99 1.29 4.58
N SER A 92 -9.33 1.45 5.73
CA SER A 92 -9.89 2.16 6.88
C SER A 92 -10.20 3.63 6.62
N SER A 93 -9.53 4.25 5.64
CA SER A 93 -9.75 5.65 5.29
C SER A 93 -11.05 5.87 4.49
N ALA A 94 -11.67 4.79 3.98
CA ALA A 94 -12.94 4.85 3.29
C ALA A 94 -14.10 4.74 4.28
N ALA A 95 -14.69 5.88 4.63
CA ALA A 95 -15.79 5.95 5.58
C ALA A 95 -17.08 5.26 5.10
N THR A 96 -17.26 5.08 3.79
CA THR A 96 -18.30 4.27 3.10
C THR A 96 -18.19 4.64 1.62
N GLY A 97 -17.47 3.85 0.83
CA GLY A 97 -17.27 4.18 -0.59
C GLY A 97 -16.36 3.20 -1.33
N GLU A 98 -16.27 3.39 -2.64
CA GLU A 98 -15.31 2.67 -3.48
C GLU A 98 -13.90 3.17 -3.19
N ILE A 99 -12.97 2.23 -3.00
CA ILE A 99 -11.56 2.52 -2.81
C ILE A 99 -10.88 2.36 -4.17
N ALA A 100 -10.08 3.35 -4.57
CA ALA A 100 -9.35 3.34 -5.83
C ALA A 100 -8.13 2.40 -5.77
N ILE A 101 -8.38 1.09 -5.65
CA ILE A 101 -7.39 0.02 -5.75
C ILE A 101 -7.55 -0.66 -7.13
N PRO A 102 -6.47 -0.88 -7.89
CA PRO A 102 -6.54 -1.62 -9.15
C PRO A 102 -7.17 -3.01 -8.98
N ASN A 103 -8.10 -3.39 -9.86
CA ASN A 103 -8.79 -4.68 -9.77
C ASN A 103 -7.84 -5.89 -9.73
N VAL A 104 -6.69 -5.79 -10.37
CA VAL A 104 -5.65 -6.84 -10.37
C VAL A 104 -4.96 -7.00 -9.01
N ALA A 105 -4.93 -5.95 -8.19
CA ALA A 105 -4.31 -5.94 -6.86
C ALA A 105 -5.25 -6.49 -5.78
N VAL A 106 -6.56 -6.31 -5.94
CA VAL A 106 -7.59 -6.73 -4.98
C VAL A 106 -7.43 -8.18 -4.50
N PRO A 107 -7.34 -9.21 -5.36
CA PRO A 107 -7.24 -10.59 -4.88
C PRO A 107 -5.97 -10.84 -4.05
N VAL A 108 -4.84 -10.24 -4.46
CA VAL A 108 -3.56 -10.38 -3.74
C VAL A 108 -3.64 -9.72 -2.36
N ILE A 109 -4.22 -8.52 -2.28
CA ILE A 109 -4.41 -7.79 -1.02
C ILE A 109 -5.32 -8.58 -0.07
N LEU A 110 -6.41 -9.18 -0.57
CA LEU A 110 -7.30 -10.00 0.25
C LEU A 110 -6.61 -11.26 0.77
N ASP A 111 -5.80 -11.94 -0.04
CA ASP A 111 -5.04 -13.12 0.39
C ASP A 111 -3.94 -12.78 1.41
N LEU A 112 -3.28 -11.64 1.25
CA LEU A 112 -2.32 -11.10 2.23
C LEU A 112 -3.02 -10.78 3.55
N ALA A 113 -4.16 -10.07 3.51
CA ALA A 113 -4.93 -9.72 4.71
C ALA A 113 -5.40 -10.97 5.45
N ARG A 114 -5.87 -11.98 4.71
CA ARG A 114 -6.23 -13.29 5.27
C ARG A 114 -5.04 -13.96 5.94
N THR A 115 -3.88 -13.92 5.31
CA THR A 115 -2.66 -14.52 5.86
C THR A 115 -2.22 -13.79 7.14
N PHE A 116 -2.30 -12.46 7.18
CA PHE A 116 -2.02 -11.68 8.39
C PHE A 116 -3.02 -11.95 9.50
N ALA A 117 -4.31 -12.07 9.19
CA ALA A 117 -5.35 -12.39 10.18
C ALA A 117 -5.16 -13.80 10.78
N LEU A 118 -4.72 -14.76 9.97
CA LEU A 118 -4.42 -16.13 10.44
C LEU A 118 -3.09 -16.23 11.20
N ASN A 119 -2.18 -15.27 11.03
CA ASN A 119 -0.88 -15.20 11.70
C ASN A 119 -0.90 -14.36 13.00
N ARG A 120 -2.03 -14.35 13.69
CA ARG A 120 -2.22 -13.59 14.94
C ARG A 120 -1.33 -14.06 16.11
N ASN A 121 -0.72 -15.25 16.00
CA ASN A 121 0.09 -15.85 17.06
C ASN A 121 1.60 -15.88 16.78
N GLU A 122 2.12 -15.13 15.80
CA GLU A 122 3.54 -14.74 15.54
C GLU A 122 4.67 -15.77 15.73
N TYR A 123 4.38 -17.08 15.85
CA TYR A 123 5.38 -18.11 16.14
C TYR A 123 5.37 -19.28 15.14
N ASP A 124 4.59 -19.21 14.06
CA ASP A 124 4.52 -20.27 13.05
C ASP A 124 5.23 -19.88 11.75
N LEU A 125 6.47 -20.37 11.59
CA LEU A 125 7.30 -20.23 10.37
C LEU A 125 6.58 -20.68 9.09
N THR A 126 5.59 -21.58 9.20
CA THR A 126 4.78 -22.06 8.06
C THR A 126 3.93 -20.93 7.47
N GLN A 127 3.48 -20.00 8.30
CA GLN A 127 2.65 -18.88 7.88
C GLN A 127 3.49 -17.75 7.26
N ASP A 128 4.72 -17.56 7.72
CA ASP A 128 5.68 -16.64 7.09
C ASP A 128 6.07 -17.11 5.68
N LEU A 129 6.29 -18.42 5.50
CA LEU A 129 6.51 -19.00 4.17
C LEU A 129 5.29 -18.80 3.26
N LYS A 130 4.08 -18.86 3.82
CA LYS A 130 2.84 -18.62 3.07
C LYS A 130 2.72 -17.18 2.56
N ILE A 131 3.23 -16.19 3.29
CA ILE A 131 3.31 -14.79 2.81
C ILE A 131 4.17 -14.72 1.54
N ILE A 132 5.32 -15.41 1.55
CA ILE A 132 6.23 -15.46 0.39
C ILE A 132 5.53 -16.15 -0.79
N GLU A 133 4.83 -17.25 -0.58
CA GLU A 133 4.09 -17.97 -1.63
C GLU A 133 2.97 -17.13 -2.25
N VAL A 134 2.15 -16.47 -1.42
CA VAL A 134 1.08 -15.56 -1.87
C VAL A 134 1.67 -14.42 -2.69
N TRP A 135 2.77 -13.83 -2.23
CA TRP A 135 3.46 -12.80 -2.99
C TRP A 135 4.00 -13.32 -4.33
N GLN A 136 4.66 -14.48 -4.36
CA GLN A 136 5.18 -15.07 -5.59
C GLN A 136 4.07 -15.39 -6.60
N ALA A 137 2.90 -15.84 -6.13
CA ALA A 137 1.73 -16.07 -6.97
C ALA A 137 1.16 -14.76 -7.53
N GLY A 138 1.00 -13.73 -6.67
CA GLY A 138 0.53 -12.41 -7.07
C GLY A 138 1.48 -11.68 -8.03
N ALA A 139 2.78 -11.74 -7.77
CA ALA A 139 3.82 -11.14 -8.61
C ALA A 139 3.91 -11.80 -10.00
N LYS A 140 3.58 -13.10 -10.12
CA LYS A 140 3.45 -13.77 -11.42
C LYS A 140 2.23 -13.29 -12.21
N GLY A 141 1.12 -13.00 -11.53
CA GLY A 141 -0.08 -12.45 -12.15
C GLY A 141 0.05 -10.98 -12.57
N ALA A 142 0.80 -10.17 -11.81
CA ALA A 142 1.02 -8.75 -12.10
C ALA A 142 2.06 -8.48 -13.22
N ARG A 143 2.88 -9.49 -13.56
CA ARG A 143 3.90 -9.42 -14.63
C ARG A 143 3.45 -10.02 -15.97
N ALA A 144 2.23 -10.55 -16.06
CA ALA A 144 1.68 -11.21 -17.24
C ALA A 144 0.88 -10.25 -18.12
#